data_AF-A0A3M1IWP5-F1
#
_entry.id   AF-A0A3M1IWP5-F1
#
_cell.length_a   1.000
_cell.length_b   1.000
_cell.length_c   1.000
_cell.angle_alpha   90.00
_cell.angle_beta   90.00
_cell.angle_gamma   90.00
#
_symmetry.space_group_name_H-M   'P 1'
#
loop_
_entity.id
_entity.type
_entity.pdbx_description
1 polymer ?
#
loop_
_entity_poly.entity_id
_entity_poly.type
_entity_poly.pdbx_seq_one_letter_code
_entity_poly.pdbx_strand_id
1 'polypeptide(L)'
;MNNQLENLAAGAYVLTASRDACRDTLRFSIGRELCPLYFPNAFSPNRDGVNDAFGPQGVATLNAEVLRFEIFDRWGGQVYRQGPLPLMDPALPWDGRSQGQDLPAGIYVYFAEVRYEDGQSATFAGEVLLLR
;
A
#
# COMPACT_ATOMS: atom_id res chain seq x y z
N MET A 1 -26.30 -27.83 11.56
CA MET A 1 -26.44 -26.36 11.61
C MET A 1 -25.07 -25.79 11.35
N ASN A 2 -24.91 -25.03 10.27
CA ASN A 2 -23.64 -24.36 9.96
C ASN A 2 -23.70 -22.97 10.57
N ASN A 3 -22.98 -22.77 11.67
CA ASN A 3 -22.78 -21.44 12.23
C ASN A 3 -21.60 -20.81 11.46
N GLN A 4 -21.92 -19.95 10.49
CA GLN A 4 -20.93 -19.16 9.77
C GLN A 4 -20.89 -17.75 10.37
N LEU A 5 -19.68 -17.26 10.60
CA LEU A 5 -19.42 -15.86 10.98
C LEU A 5 -18.72 -15.20 9.80
N GLU A 6 -19.34 -14.16 9.26
CA GLU A 6 -18.85 -13.44 8.08
C GLU A 6 -18.69 -11.95 8.43
N ASN A 7 -17.85 -11.24 7.66
CA ASN A 7 -17.58 -9.81 7.84
C ASN A 7 -17.05 -9.42 9.24
N LEU A 8 -16.28 -10.31 9.87
CA LEU A 8 -15.57 -9.99 11.11
C LEU A 8 -14.37 -9.07 10.82
N ALA A 9 -14.17 -8.06 11.67
CA ALA A 9 -13.00 -7.20 11.61
C ALA A 9 -11.72 -7.98 11.98
N ALA A 10 -10.55 -7.37 11.74
CA ALA A 10 -9.31 -7.89 12.31
C ALA A 10 -9.36 -7.76 13.85
N GLY A 11 -8.91 -8.78 14.56
CA GLY A 11 -8.96 -8.77 16.02
C GLY A 11 -8.89 -10.15 16.65
N ALA A 12 -8.84 -10.16 17.99
CA ALA A 12 -8.92 -11.37 18.79
C ALA A 12 -10.39 -11.68 19.10
N TYR A 13 -10.82 -12.89 18.77
CA TYR A 13 -12.20 -13.34 18.96
C TYR A 13 -12.26 -14.52 19.91
N VAL A 14 -13.37 -14.56 20.65
CA VAL A 14 -13.70 -15.67 21.56
C VAL A 14 -15.07 -16.21 21.17
N LEU A 15 -15.10 -17.40 20.60
CA LEU A 15 -16.35 -18.10 20.30
C LEU A 15 -16.71 -18.98 21.49
N THR A 16 -17.88 -18.76 22.08
CA THR A 16 -18.42 -19.60 23.15
C THR A 16 -19.59 -20.42 22.60
N ALA A 17 -19.52 -21.75 22.72
CA ALA A 17 -20.65 -22.63 22.48
C ALA A 17 -21.15 -23.18 23.82
N SER A 18 -22.47 -23.17 24.05
CA SER A 18 -23.06 -23.64 25.29
C SER A 18 -24.31 -24.48 25.06
N ARG A 19 -24.49 -25.51 25.87
CA ARG A 19 -25.73 -26.29 26.01
C ARG A 19 -25.87 -26.70 27.47
N ASP A 20 -26.94 -26.26 28.13
CA ASP A 20 -27.20 -26.50 29.55
C ASP A 20 -25.98 -26.13 30.42
N ALA A 21 -25.42 -27.10 31.17
CA ALA A 21 -24.24 -26.91 32.00
C ALA A 21 -22.90 -27.02 31.24
N CYS A 22 -22.92 -27.43 29.97
CA CYS A 22 -21.72 -27.59 29.16
C CYS A 22 -21.38 -26.30 28.42
N ARG A 23 -20.15 -25.82 28.59
CA ARG A 23 -19.60 -24.67 27.90
C ARG A 23 -18.23 -25.03 27.31
N ASP A 24 -18.04 -24.70 26.04
CA ASP A 24 -16.74 -24.77 25.38
C ASP A 24 -16.38 -23.40 24.79
N THR A 25 -15.08 -23.12 24.65
CA THR A 25 -14.57 -21.83 24.21
C THR A 25 -13.38 -21.98 23.29
N LEU A 26 -13.49 -21.39 22.10
CA LEU A 26 -12.42 -21.32 21.11
C LEU A 26 -11.92 -19.87 21.00
N ARG A 27 -10.60 -19.71 21.02
CA ARG A 27 -9.92 -18.43 20.81
C ARG A 27 -9.22 -18.46 19.47
N PHE A 28 -9.41 -17.42 18.67
CA PHE A 28 -8.75 -17.26 17.39
C PHE A 28 -8.51 -15.78 17.13
N SER A 29 -7.53 -15.49 16.29
CA SER A 29 -7.27 -14.13 15.83
C SER A 29 -7.47 -14.09 14.34
N ILE A 30 -8.27 -13.14 13.87
CA ILE A 30 -8.30 -12.79 12.46
C ILE A 30 -7.15 -11.83 12.26
N GLY A 31 -6.09 -12.33 11.61
CA GLY A 31 -5.00 -11.48 11.18
C GLY A 31 -5.55 -10.40 10.26
N ARG A 32 -4.94 -9.22 10.32
CA ARG A 32 -5.15 -8.22 9.28
C ARG A 32 -4.60 -8.87 8.01
N GLU A 33 -5.47 -9.35 7.11
CA GLU A 33 -5.08 -9.45 5.71
C GLU A 33 -4.73 -8.00 5.35
N LEU A 34 -3.46 -7.66 5.50
CA LEU A 34 -2.88 -6.53 4.80
C LEU A 34 -3.10 -6.90 3.35
N CYS A 35 -4.24 -6.50 2.79
CA CYS A 35 -4.40 -6.52 1.36
C CYS A 35 -3.15 -5.85 0.81
N PRO A 36 -2.33 -6.58 0.02
CA PRO A 36 -0.92 -6.28 -0.07
C PRO A 36 -0.78 -4.90 -0.68
N LEU A 37 -0.38 -3.94 0.15
CA LEU A 37 0.15 -2.68 -0.31
C LEU A 37 1.55 -2.98 -0.82
N TYR A 38 1.78 -2.77 -2.10
CA TYR A 38 3.07 -2.97 -2.72
C TYR A 38 3.40 -1.81 -3.65
N PHE A 39 4.67 -1.72 -4.02
CA PHE A 39 5.14 -0.80 -5.04
C PHE A 39 5.65 -1.65 -6.22
N PRO A 40 5.23 -1.36 -7.46
CA PRO A 40 5.71 -2.10 -8.62
C PRO A 40 7.20 -1.81 -8.85
N ASN A 41 7.89 -2.71 -9.55
CA ASN A 41 9.33 -2.58 -9.81
C ASN A 41 9.64 -1.87 -11.15
N ALA A 42 8.63 -1.61 -11.98
CA ALA A 42 8.79 -0.93 -13.27
C ALA A 42 7.49 -0.22 -13.70
N PHE A 43 7.63 0.81 -14.52
CA PHE A 43 6.51 1.53 -15.14
C PHE A 43 6.94 2.18 -16.46
N SER A 44 5.97 2.47 -17.34
CA SER A 44 6.19 3.01 -18.69
C SER A 44 5.20 4.15 -18.97
N PRO A 45 5.60 5.43 -18.82
CA PRO A 45 4.72 6.57 -19.08
C PRO A 45 4.55 6.83 -20.60
N ASN A 46 3.93 5.87 -21.30
CA ASN A 46 3.70 5.87 -22.74
C ASN A 46 2.24 6.27 -23.12
N ARG A 47 1.39 6.49 -22.11
CA ARG A 47 -0.03 6.88 -22.20
C ARG A 47 -0.93 5.81 -22.81
N ASP A 48 -0.61 4.54 -22.63
CA ASP A 48 -1.48 3.42 -23.02
C ASP A 48 -2.50 3.03 -21.93
N GLY A 49 -2.43 3.67 -20.75
CA GLY A 49 -3.27 3.42 -19.59
C GLY A 49 -2.76 2.29 -18.69
N VAL A 50 -1.61 1.69 -18.99
CA VAL A 50 -1.04 0.54 -18.29
C VAL A 50 0.31 0.92 -17.67
N ASN A 51 0.36 1.01 -16.34
CA ASN A 51 1.57 1.37 -15.60
C ASN A 51 2.20 2.70 -16.08
N ASP A 52 1.37 3.71 -16.36
CA ASP A 52 1.82 5.04 -16.79
C ASP A 52 2.44 5.89 -15.68
N ALA A 53 2.27 5.47 -14.42
CA ALA A 53 2.83 6.14 -13.27
C ALA A 53 3.25 5.12 -12.20
N PHE A 54 4.25 5.50 -11.40
CA PHE A 54 4.77 4.73 -10.30
C PHE A 54 4.24 5.24 -8.96
N GLY A 55 3.68 4.34 -8.16
CA GLY A 55 3.14 4.66 -6.85
C GLY A 55 2.64 3.41 -6.12
N PRO A 56 2.08 3.57 -4.92
CA PRO A 56 1.53 2.46 -4.17
C PRO A 56 0.37 1.79 -4.92
N GLN A 57 0.34 0.46 -4.89
CA GLN A 57 -0.73 -0.37 -5.40
C GLN A 57 -1.34 -1.17 -4.25
N GLY A 58 -2.66 -1.16 -4.14
CA GLY A 58 -3.40 -1.85 -3.09
C GLY A 58 -4.86 -2.05 -3.48
N VAL A 59 -5.63 -2.72 -2.62
CA VAL A 59 -7.08 -2.85 -2.85
C VAL A 59 -7.79 -1.54 -2.54
N ALA A 60 -8.88 -1.26 -3.25
CA ALA A 60 -9.66 -0.02 -3.07
C ALA A 60 -10.24 0.15 -1.65
N THR A 61 -10.39 -0.94 -0.90
CA THR A 61 -10.88 -0.93 0.49
C THR A 61 -9.79 -0.60 1.50
N LEU A 62 -8.52 -0.50 1.09
CA LEU A 62 -7.42 -0.14 1.98
C LEU A 62 -7.42 1.37 2.19
N ASN A 63 -7.93 1.81 3.33
CA ASN A 63 -7.78 3.20 3.74
C ASN A 63 -6.43 3.38 4.47
N ALA A 64 -5.59 4.25 3.92
CA ALA A 64 -4.28 4.60 4.46
C ALA A 64 -3.88 5.98 3.97
N GLU A 65 -2.90 6.57 4.64
CA GLU A 65 -2.33 7.86 4.30
C GLU A 65 -0.84 7.68 4.03
N VAL A 66 -0.38 8.17 2.88
CA VAL A 66 1.04 8.21 2.58
C VAL A 66 1.60 9.49 3.16
N LEU A 67 2.33 9.36 4.26
CA LEU A 67 2.93 10.48 4.98
C LEU A 67 4.07 11.12 4.18
N ARG A 68 4.83 10.29 3.48
CA ARG A 68 5.99 10.70 2.68
C ARG A 68 6.15 9.74 1.51
N PHE A 69 6.32 10.26 0.31
CA PHE A 69 6.68 9.49 -0.87
C PHE A 69 7.72 10.26 -1.66
N GLU A 70 8.90 9.67 -1.84
CA GLU A 70 10.04 10.32 -2.47
C GLU A 70 10.71 9.39 -3.46
N ILE A 71 11.27 10.00 -4.51
CA ILE A 71 12.02 9.29 -5.54
C ILE A 71 13.30 10.05 -5.80
N PHE A 72 14.38 9.29 -5.93
CA PHE A 72 15.73 9.75 -6.11
C PHE A 72 16.31 9.16 -7.39
N ASP A 73 17.15 9.93 -8.06
CA ASP A 73 18.02 9.40 -9.10
C ASP A 73 19.12 8.48 -8.50
N ARG A 74 19.87 7.82 -9.37
CA ARG A 74 20.96 6.90 -8.98
C ARG A 74 22.08 7.55 -8.15
N TRP A 75 22.15 8.88 -8.12
CA TRP A 75 23.17 9.67 -7.43
C TRP A 75 22.65 10.26 -6.11
N GLY A 76 21.41 9.93 -5.72
CA GLY A 76 20.77 10.45 -4.50
C GLY A 76 20.11 11.82 -4.69
N GLY A 77 20.03 12.35 -5.91
CA GLY A 77 19.30 13.57 -6.21
C GLY A 77 17.80 13.32 -6.16
N GLN A 78 17.07 14.06 -5.31
CA GLN A 78 15.61 13.92 -5.23
C GLN A 78 14.95 14.47 -6.51
N VAL A 79 14.18 13.64 -7.19
CA VAL A 79 13.50 14.00 -8.45
C VAL A 79 12.00 14.17 -8.27
N TYR A 80 11.42 13.58 -7.23
CA TYR A 80 10.00 13.65 -6.91
C TYR A 80 9.78 13.57 -5.39
N ARG A 81 8.75 14.27 -4.91
CA ARG A 81 8.27 14.19 -3.54
C ARG A 81 6.78 14.49 -3.49
N GLN A 82 6.04 13.69 -2.73
CA GLN A 82 4.66 13.93 -2.32
C GLN A 82 4.43 13.52 -0.86
N GLY A 83 3.24 13.85 -0.37
CA GLY A 83 2.76 13.54 0.97
C GLY A 83 2.75 14.78 1.89
N PRO A 84 1.88 14.78 2.91
CA PRO A 84 0.90 13.74 3.24
C PRO A 84 -0.32 13.76 2.29
N LEU A 85 -0.73 12.58 1.78
CA LEU A 85 -1.90 12.41 0.91
C LEU A 85 -2.61 11.07 1.18
N PRO A 86 -3.92 10.96 0.93
CA PRO A 86 -4.61 9.67 0.91
C PRO A 86 -3.95 8.68 -0.07
N LEU A 87 -3.96 7.38 0.26
CA LEU A 87 -3.35 6.33 -0.58
C LEU A 87 -3.88 6.33 -2.02
N MET A 88 -5.16 6.66 -2.21
CA MET A 88 -5.86 6.68 -3.50
C MET A 88 -5.87 8.06 -4.17
N ASP A 89 -5.08 9.02 -3.69
CA ASP A 89 -5.02 10.35 -4.29
C ASP A 89 -4.33 10.30 -5.67
N PRO A 90 -4.96 10.84 -6.74
CA PRO A 90 -4.38 10.81 -8.09
C PRO A 90 -3.12 11.66 -8.25
N ALA A 91 -2.80 12.57 -7.31
CA ALA A 91 -1.58 13.35 -7.32
C ALA A 91 -0.37 12.61 -6.73
N LEU A 92 -0.60 11.44 -6.09
CA LEU A 92 0.42 10.66 -5.41
C LEU A 92 1.37 9.90 -6.36
N PRO A 93 0.92 9.28 -7.47
CA PRO A 93 1.81 8.57 -8.37
C PRO A 93 2.75 9.52 -9.15
N TRP A 94 3.96 9.04 -9.42
CA TRP A 94 4.97 9.72 -10.20
C TRP A 94 4.94 9.30 -11.67
N ASP A 95 4.88 10.25 -12.59
CA ASP A 95 4.79 10.05 -14.03
C ASP A 95 6.14 9.97 -14.76
N GLY A 96 7.25 9.89 -14.03
CA GLY A 96 8.59 9.86 -14.63
C GLY A 96 9.17 11.25 -14.96
N ARG A 97 8.57 12.33 -14.46
CA ARG A 97 9.04 13.71 -14.68
C ARG A 97 9.66 14.34 -13.43
N SER A 98 10.61 15.24 -13.65
CA SER A 98 11.09 16.16 -12.61
C SER A 98 11.06 17.58 -13.14
N GLN A 99 10.48 18.51 -12.37
CA GLN A 99 10.39 19.92 -12.75
C GLN A 99 9.77 20.14 -14.15
N GLY A 100 8.78 19.31 -14.51
CA GLY A 100 8.11 19.35 -15.81
C GLY A 100 8.90 18.74 -16.98
N GLN A 101 10.09 18.20 -16.73
CA GLN A 101 10.91 17.55 -17.75
C GLN A 101 10.89 16.03 -17.62
N ASP A 102 10.87 15.36 -18.76
CA ASP A 102 10.92 13.92 -18.92
C ASP A 102 12.30 13.37 -18.50
N LEU A 103 12.36 12.52 -17.47
CA LEU A 103 13.62 11.94 -16.99
C LEU A 103 14.08 10.74 -17.82
N PRO A 104 15.38 10.48 -17.97
CA PRO A 104 15.85 9.35 -18.80
C PRO A 104 15.42 8.00 -18.22
N ALA A 105 15.16 7.03 -19.10
CA ALA A 105 14.94 5.64 -18.71
C ALA A 105 16.11 5.12 -17.86
N GLY A 106 15.78 4.33 -16.84
CA GLY A 106 16.78 3.85 -15.89
C GLY A 106 16.20 3.53 -14.52
N ILE A 107 17.10 3.16 -13.61
CA ILE A 107 16.76 2.82 -12.23
C ILE A 107 16.71 4.09 -11.37
N TYR A 108 15.65 4.19 -10.58
CA TYR A 108 15.43 5.19 -9.56
C TYR A 108 15.19 4.50 -8.22
N VAL A 109 15.47 5.19 -7.13
CA VAL A 109 15.26 4.67 -5.77
C VAL A 109 14.06 5.38 -5.17
N TYR A 110 13.16 4.65 -4.52
CA TYR A 110 12.03 5.25 -3.82
C TYR A 110 12.05 4.98 -2.32
N PHE A 111 11.40 5.89 -1.59
CA PHE A 111 11.09 5.75 -0.18
C PHE A 111 9.65 6.17 0.05
N ALA A 112 8.89 5.39 0.81
CA ALA A 112 7.54 5.74 1.21
C ALA A 112 7.29 5.39 2.69
N GLU A 113 6.55 6.25 3.37
CA GLU A 113 6.03 6.01 4.72
C GLU A 113 4.51 6.10 4.67
N VAL A 114 3.84 5.04 5.13
CA VAL A 114 2.39 4.89 5.03
C VAL A 114 1.81 4.63 6.42
N ARG A 115 0.86 5.45 6.83
CA ARG A 115 0.09 5.30 8.07
C ARG A 115 -1.26 4.67 7.75
N TYR A 116 -1.61 3.63 8.49
CA TYR A 116 -2.89 2.95 8.40
C TYR A 116 -3.90 3.52 9.41
N GLU A 117 -5.18 3.19 9.25
CA GLU A 117 -6.25 3.64 10.15
C GLU A 117 -6.05 3.25 11.62
N ASP A 118 -5.37 2.13 11.88
CA ASP A 118 -5.03 1.67 13.24
C ASP A 118 -3.88 2.46 13.89
N GLY A 119 -3.37 3.49 13.20
CA GLY A 119 -2.27 4.34 13.63
C GLY A 119 -0.88 3.72 13.42
N GLN A 120 -0.79 2.46 12.99
CA GLN A 120 0.49 1.85 12.65
C GLN A 120 1.04 2.45 11.37
N SER A 121 2.37 2.49 11.27
CA SER A 121 3.04 2.95 10.05
C SER A 121 3.94 1.85 9.49
N ALA A 122 4.00 1.78 8.16
CA ALA A 122 4.91 0.91 7.42
C ALA A 122 5.79 1.75 6.50
N THR A 123 7.03 1.30 6.34
CA THR A 123 8.00 1.90 5.44
C THR A 123 8.24 0.98 4.25
N PHE A 124 8.26 1.56 3.06
CA PHE A 124 8.59 0.88 1.81
C PHE A 124 9.79 1.58 1.18
N ALA A 125 10.75 0.81 0.71
CA ALA A 125 11.87 1.35 -0.04
C ALA A 125 12.36 0.29 -1.04
N GLY A 126 12.92 0.76 -2.14
CA GLY A 126 13.41 -0.13 -3.19
C GLY A 126 13.79 0.62 -4.45
N GLU A 127 13.98 -0.15 -5.51
CA GLU A 127 14.30 0.36 -6.84
C GLU A 127 13.09 0.24 -7.76
N VAL A 128 12.96 1.19 -8.68
CA VAL A 128 11.98 1.17 -9.76
C VAL A 128 12.66 1.48 -11.10
N LEU A 129 12.31 0.71 -12.12
CA LEU A 129 12.74 0.93 -13.50
C LEU A 129 11.75 1.82 -14.25
N LEU A 130 12.21 2.99 -14.70
CA LEU A 130 11.49 3.84 -15.65
C LEU A 130 11.80 3.36 -17.08
N LEU A 131 10.77 2.98 -17.83
CA LEU A 131 10.83 2.61 -19.24
C LEU A 131 10.41 3.77 -20.16
N ARG A 132 10.76 3.70 -21.45
CA ARG A 132 10.39 4.65 -22.50
C ARG A 132 10.03 3.92 -23.78
#